data_AF-A0AAX3P9H0-F1
#
_entry.id   AF-A0AAX3P9H0-F1
#
_cell.length_a   1.000
_cell.length_b   1.000
_cell.length_c   1.000
_cell.angle_alpha   90.00
_cell.angle_beta   90.00
_cell.angle_gamma   90.00
#
_symmetry.space_group_name_H-M   'P 1'
#
loop_
_entity.id
_entity.type
_entity.pdbx_description
1 polymer ?
#
loop_
_entity_poly.entity_id
_entity_poly.type
_entity_poly.pdbx_seq_one_letter_code
_entity_poly.pdbx_strand_id
1 'polypeptide(L)' 'MHWSDAVVNGITVTGVVTQVREYDGSQALVTLNTGVSVVVPATHEPVPGDAIVEGELSI' A
#
# COMPACT_ATOMS: atom_id res chain seq x y z
N MET A 1 -9.45 -18.56 8.48
CA MET A 1 -9.60 -17.18 7.96
C MET A 1 -9.08 -17.20 6.53
N HIS A 2 -9.97 -17.02 5.56
CA HIS A 2 -9.65 -17.11 4.14
C HIS A 2 -9.38 -15.68 3.67
N TRP A 3 -8.12 -15.26 3.69
CA TRP A 3 -7.75 -13.96 3.13
C TRP A 3 -7.67 -14.14 1.61
N SER A 4 -8.71 -13.69 0.92
CA SER A 4 -8.77 -13.59 -0.52
C SER A 4 -9.05 -12.13 -0.87
N ASP A 5 -8.04 -11.28 -0.72
CA ASP A 5 -8.12 -9.89 -1.18
C ASP A 5 -6.87 -9.53 -1.99
N ALA A 6 -7.09 -9.64 -3.31
CA ALA A 6 -6.59 -8.77 -4.37
C ALA A 6 -5.10 -8.39 -4.39
N VAL A 7 -4.26 -9.30 -4.89
CA VAL A 7 -3.11 -8.88 -5.69
C VAL A 7 -3.65 -8.44 -7.05
N VAL A 8 -3.79 -7.13 -7.26
CA VAL A 8 -4.22 -6.57 -8.56
C VAL A 8 -3.03 -6.53 -9.52
N ASN A 9 -2.75 -7.68 -10.13
CA ASN A 9 -2.56 -7.86 -11.57
C ASN A 9 -1.84 -6.73 -12.36
N GLY A 10 -0.64 -6.30 -11.93
CA GLY A 10 0.24 -5.45 -12.73
C GLY A 10 -0.32 -4.07 -13.08
N ILE A 11 -1.27 -3.55 -12.29
CA ILE A 11 -1.81 -2.21 -12.50
C ILE A 11 -1.00 -1.21 -11.70
N THR A 12 -0.46 -0.21 -12.38
CA THR A 12 0.11 1.01 -11.81
C THR A 12 -0.93 1.71 -10.94
N VAL A 13 -0.91 1.47 -9.62
CA VAL A 13 -1.82 2.14 -8.69
C VAL A 13 -1.08 3.27 -7.98
N THR A 14 -1.44 4.49 -8.37
CA THR A 14 -1.07 5.72 -7.67
C THR A 14 -2.23 6.14 -6.77
N GLY A 15 -1.93 6.61 -5.57
CA GLY A 15 -2.96 7.07 -4.64
C GLY A 15 -2.37 7.52 -3.31
N VAL A 16 -3.21 8.12 -2.47
CA VAL A 16 -2.80 8.55 -1.13
C VAL A 16 -3.22 7.50 -0.11
N VAL A 17 -2.31 7.09 0.76
CA VAL A 17 -2.60 6.19 1.87
C VAL A 17 -3.62 6.84 2.79
N THR A 18 -4.76 6.18 2.98
CA THR A 18 -5.77 6.58 3.95
C THR A 18 -5.69 5.74 5.22
N GLN A 19 -5.25 4.50 5.10
CA GLN A 19 -5.10 3.60 6.23
C GLN A 19 -3.98 2.60 5.98
N VAL A 20 -3.18 2.33 7.01
CA VAL A 20 -2.18 1.26 7.02
C VAL A 20 -2.80 0.10 7.79
N ARG A 21 -2.89 -1.07 7.17
CA ARG A 21 -3.48 -2.26 7.80
C ARG A 21 -2.42 -3.11 8.47
N GLU A 22 -1.33 -3.37 7.76
CA GLU A 22 -0.25 -4.23 8.23
C GLU A 22 1.09 -3.71 7.70
N TYR A 23 2.15 -3.91 8.48
CA TYR A 23 3.53 -3.64 8.08
C TYR A 23 4.41 -4.72 8.70
N ASP A 24 5.19 -5.41 7.86
CA ASP A 24 6.04 -6.53 8.28
C ASP A 24 7.54 -6.15 8.40
N GLY A 25 7.87 -4.87 8.21
CA GLY A 25 9.25 -4.38 8.19
C GLY A 25 9.85 -4.26 6.79
N SER A 26 9.26 -4.90 5.78
CA SER A 26 9.72 -4.85 4.39
C SER A 26 8.62 -4.43 3.41
N GLN A 27 7.36 -4.73 3.75
CA GLN A 27 6.17 -4.41 2.98
C GLN A 27 5.05 -3.94 3.90
N ALA A 28 4.21 -3.06 3.38
CA ALA A 28 3.04 -2.55 4.04
C ALA A 28 1.78 -2.82 3.19
N LEU A 29 0.73 -3.33 3.83
CA LEU A 29 -0.60 -3.35 3.25
C LEU A 29 -1.30 -2.03 3.59
N VAL A 30 -1.58 -1.23 2.58
CA VAL A 30 -2.21 0.09 2.72
C VAL A 30 -3.51 0.15 1.93
N THR A 31 -4.49 0.87 2.46
CA THR A 31 -5.70 1.27 1.74
C THR A 31 -5.50 2.69 1.24
N LEU A 32 -5.81 2.91 -0.04
CA LEU A 32 -5.67 4.20 -0.70
C LEU A 32 -6.98 4.99 -0.67
N ASN A 33 -6.92 6.27 -1.01
CA ASN A 33 -8.09 7.16 -1.14
C ASN A 33 -9.08 6.71 -2.23
N THR A 34 -8.63 5.87 -3.16
CA THR A 34 -9.47 5.21 -4.17
C THR A 34 -10.31 4.07 -3.59
N GLY A 35 -10.08 3.69 -2.32
CA GLY A 35 -10.69 2.54 -1.66
C GLY A 35 -9.99 1.21 -1.96
N VAL A 36 -8.98 1.22 -2.82
CA VAL A 36 -8.19 0.02 -3.17
C VAL A 36 -7.20 -0.26 -2.06
N SER A 37 -7.04 -1.54 -1.70
CA SER A 37 -5.96 -1.99 -0.83
C SER A 37 -4.83 -2.59 -1.65
N VAL A 38 -3.60 -2.17 -1.38
CA VAL A 38 -2.40 -2.58 -2.11
C VAL A 38 -1.28 -2.90 -1.13
N VAL A 39 -0.46 -3.90 -1.48
CA VAL A 39 0.79 -4.19 -0.77
C VAL A 39 1.91 -3.43 -1.46
N VAL A 40 2.58 -2.57 -0.71
CA VAL A 40 3.71 -1.77 -1.19
C VAL A 40 4.98 -2.14 -0.44
N PRO A 41 6.13 -2.30 -1.13
CA PRO A 41 7.41 -2.43 -0.46
C PRO A 41 7.75 -1.10 0.23
N ALA A 42 8.17 -1.17 1.49
CA ALA A 42 8.44 -0.01 2.32
C ALA A 42 9.59 -0.30 3.28
N THR A 43 10.61 0.54 3.25
CA THR A 43 11.76 0.47 4.18
C THR A 43 11.41 1.03 5.57
N HIS A 44 10.26 1.68 5.70
CA HIS A 44 9.67 2.19 6.93
C HIS A 44 8.16 1.96 6.93
N GLU A 45 7.53 2.03 8.10
CA GLU A 45 6.06 1.99 8.19
C GLU A 45 5.47 3.25 7.53
N PRO A 46 4.65 3.13 6.45
CA PRO A 46 4.00 4.27 5.83
C PRO A 46 2.98 4.89 6.77
N VAL A 47 2.57 6.13 6.50
CA VAL A 47 1.56 6.83 7.31
C VAL A 47 0.38 7.30 6.47
N PRO A 48 -0.83 7.40 7.05
CA PRO A 48 -1.95 8.05 6.37
C PRO A 48 -1.58 9.46 5.93
N GLY A 49 -1.76 9.75 4.63
CA GLY A 49 -1.31 10.97 3.97
C GLY A 49 -0.15 10.75 3.00
N ASP A 50 0.57 9.63 3.09
CA ASP A 50 1.65 9.33 2.16
C ASP A 50 1.13 9.08 0.75
N ALA A 51 1.79 9.66 -0.24
CA ALA A 51 1.51 9.38 -1.64
C ALA A 51 2.25 8.11 -2.08
N ILE A 52 1.49 7.11 -2.53
CA ILE A 52 2.01 5.98 -3.27
C ILE A 52 2.10 6.40 -4.73
N VAL A 53 3.33 6.50 -5.24
CA VAL A 53 3.67 6.61 -6.65
C VAL A 53 4.54 5.41 -6.99
N GLU A 54 4.44 4.86 -8.21
CA GLU A 54 5.00 3.54 -8.54
C GLU A 54 6.37 3.23 -7.91
N GLY A 55 6.47 2.02 -7.36
CA GLY A 55 7.72 1.30 -7.15
C GLY A 55 8.45 1.61 -5.85
N GLU A 56 8.48 2.86 -5.38
CA GLU A 56 9.30 3.23 -4.22
C GLU A 56 8.64 4.38 -3.45
N LEU A 57 8.47 4.21 -2.14
CA LEU A 57 8.25 5.34 -1.23
C LEU A 57 9.52 6.18 -1.24
N SER A 58 9.60 7.14 -2.17
CA SER A 58 10.67 8.13 -2.18
C SER A 58 10.30 9.24 -1.19
N ILE A 59 11.09 9.30 -0.12
CA ILE A 59 11.20 10.40 0.86
C ILE A 59 11.50 11.73 0.17
#